data_AF-A0A2E2VET0-F1
#
_entry.id   AF-A0A2E2VET0-F1
#
_cell.length_a   1.000
_cell.length_b   1.000
_cell.length_c   1.000
_cell.angle_alpha   90.00
_cell.angle_beta   90.00
_cell.angle_gamma   90.00
#
_symmetry.space_group_name_H-M   'P 1'
#
loop_
_entity.id
_entity.type
_entity.pdbx_description
1 polymer ?
#
loop_
_entity_poly.entity_id
_entity_poly.type
_entity_poly.pdbx_seq_one_letter_code
_entity_poly.pdbx_strand_id
1 'polypeptide(L)'
;MADEYGADSIQVLEGLEAVRKRPGMYLGDPHDGSALHHCIWEVVDNSVDEHLAGHTDSIEITLNPDNSLSVRDYGRGIPVGIHEEFGISAAEVIMTKLHAGGKFDNSSYKVSGGLHGVGVSAVNAVSEWMEMTIHRDGVIYFQRYEAGVPVEALKEIGKCEDTGTLIAFKPDLSIFTDIVEFDFEEVDTRVGETAFLNAGLKIAIVDLRSSEAHTSEHLYEGGLSEYVSQLNERREVLHEEVITIKGEKEIEKGEVEVELALQWSDAFSESIRCYTNIIRNKDGGTHMSGLRTALTSSVNLYAKKKKLLKGDALSGDD
;
A
#
# COMPACT_ATOMS: atom_id res chain seq x y z
N MET A 1 -24.02 -0.17 44.03
CA MET A 1 -25.20 0.20 43.22
C MET A 1 -24.93 -0.34 41.84
N ALA A 2 -25.90 -1.00 41.20
CA ALA A 2 -25.75 -1.37 39.81
C ALA A 2 -25.77 -0.06 39.01
N ASP A 3 -24.76 0.18 38.18
CA ASP A 3 -24.81 1.31 37.24
C ASP A 3 -26.05 1.14 36.36
N GLU A 4 -26.95 2.11 36.41
CA GLU A 4 -28.19 2.12 35.62
C GLU A 4 -27.81 2.31 34.15
N TYR A 5 -28.05 1.29 33.32
CA TYR A 5 -27.85 1.37 31.88
C TYR A 5 -28.97 2.21 31.25
N GLY A 6 -28.67 3.49 31.01
CA GLY A 6 -29.58 4.50 30.46
C GLY A 6 -29.13 5.03 29.09
N ALA A 7 -29.85 6.04 28.57
CA ALA A 7 -29.52 6.66 27.27
C ALA A 7 -28.13 7.33 27.27
N ASP A 8 -27.69 7.83 28.41
CA ASP A 8 -26.36 8.40 28.69
C ASP A 8 -25.24 7.37 28.67
N SER A 9 -25.57 6.07 28.75
CA SER A 9 -24.60 4.98 28.55
C SER A 9 -24.23 4.76 27.08
N ILE A 10 -24.96 5.38 26.14
CA ILE A 10 -24.70 5.29 24.70
C ILE A 10 -23.71 6.39 24.30
N GLN A 11 -22.50 5.99 23.92
CA GLN A 11 -21.46 6.90 23.43
C GLN A 11 -21.39 6.88 21.90
N VAL A 12 -21.30 8.07 21.30
CA VAL A 12 -21.03 8.25 19.86
C VAL A 12 -19.61 8.79 19.74
N LEU A 13 -18.78 8.10 18.96
CA LEU A 13 -17.42 8.54 18.64
C LEU A 13 -17.47 9.29 17.32
N GLU A 14 -17.07 10.55 17.31
CA GLU A 14 -17.11 11.39 16.11
C GLU A 14 -15.78 11.39 15.36
N GLY A 15 -15.84 11.38 14.02
CA GLY A 15 -14.67 11.48 13.16
C GLY A 15 -13.59 10.43 13.48
N LEU A 16 -12.37 10.92 13.74
CA LEU A 16 -11.19 10.08 13.96
C LEU A 16 -11.09 9.51 15.39
N GLU A 17 -11.96 9.92 16.32
CA GLU A 17 -12.00 9.35 17.67
C GLU A 17 -12.28 7.84 17.63
N ALA A 18 -13.15 7.41 16.71
CA ALA A 18 -13.46 6.00 16.51
C ALA A 18 -12.22 5.19 16.11
N VAL A 19 -11.34 5.76 15.26
CA VAL A 19 -10.08 5.11 14.85
C VAL A 19 -9.15 4.99 16.04
N ARG A 20 -8.90 6.09 16.77
CA ARG A 20 -8.02 6.07 17.96
C ARG A 20 -8.50 5.10 19.03
N LYS A 21 -9.82 4.97 19.22
CA LYS A 21 -10.40 4.06 20.21
C LYS A 21 -10.37 2.60 19.78
N ARG A 22 -10.36 2.33 18.47
CA ARG A 22 -10.43 0.99 17.87
C ARG A 22 -9.49 0.86 16.66
N PRO A 23 -8.17 1.07 16.82
CA PRO A 23 -7.21 1.07 15.71
C PRO A 23 -7.16 -0.27 15.00
N GLY A 24 -7.37 -1.37 15.75
CA GLY A 24 -7.52 -2.75 15.25
C GLY A 24 -8.43 -2.92 14.04
N MET A 25 -9.53 -2.18 13.99
CA MET A 25 -10.51 -2.28 12.92
C MET A 25 -10.03 -1.64 11.61
N TYR A 26 -9.11 -0.68 11.68
CA TYR A 26 -8.67 0.12 10.54
C TYR A 26 -7.30 -0.31 10.03
N LEU A 27 -6.36 -0.59 10.94
CA LEU A 27 -4.95 -0.79 10.60
C LEU A 27 -4.42 -2.18 10.98
N GLY A 28 -5.16 -2.95 11.78
CA GLY A 28 -4.70 -4.23 12.35
C GLY A 28 -4.16 -4.07 13.77
N ASP A 29 -3.41 -5.06 14.26
CA ASP A 29 -2.95 -5.10 15.65
C ASP A 29 -1.92 -3.97 15.92
N PRO A 30 -2.21 -3.02 16.84
CA PRO A 30 -1.31 -1.92 17.15
C PRO A 30 -0.14 -2.32 18.06
N HIS A 31 -0.10 -3.56 18.57
CA HIS A 31 0.90 -3.97 19.54
C HIS A 31 2.06 -4.71 18.87
N ASP A 32 1.78 -5.58 17.89
CA ASP A 32 2.77 -6.50 17.29
C ASP A 32 3.63 -5.87 16.16
N GLY A 33 3.52 -4.57 15.94
CA GLY A 33 4.24 -3.85 14.89
C GLY A 33 3.61 -3.93 13.49
N SER A 34 2.61 -4.80 13.26
CA SER A 34 1.99 -4.94 11.95
C SER A 34 1.19 -3.71 11.55
N ALA A 35 0.37 -3.13 12.44
CA ALA A 35 -0.36 -1.89 12.16
C ALA A 35 0.57 -0.68 12.06
N LEU A 36 1.68 -0.68 12.80
CA LEU A 36 2.70 0.37 12.72
C LEU A 36 3.28 0.44 11.30
N HIS A 37 3.72 -0.69 10.75
CA HIS A 37 4.21 -0.76 9.38
C HIS A 37 3.10 -0.57 8.35
N HIS A 38 1.86 -0.98 8.65
CA HIS A 38 0.72 -0.73 7.79
C HIS A 38 0.45 0.76 7.55
N CYS A 39 0.75 1.62 8.55
CA CYS A 39 0.66 3.07 8.37
C CYS A 39 1.56 3.58 7.22
N ILE A 40 2.71 2.94 7.02
CA ILE A 40 3.62 3.26 5.91
C ILE A 40 2.94 2.94 4.58
N TRP A 41 2.34 1.76 4.47
CA TRP A 41 1.70 1.29 3.24
C TRP A 41 0.48 2.13 2.86
N GLU A 42 -0.31 2.59 3.83
CA GLU A 42 -1.42 3.49 3.55
C GLU A 42 -0.97 4.84 2.94
N VAL A 43 0.26 5.28 3.19
CA VAL A 43 0.82 6.50 2.58
C VAL A 43 1.54 6.18 1.26
N VAL A 44 2.35 5.11 1.23
CA VAL A 44 3.08 4.67 0.03
C VAL A 44 2.12 4.26 -1.08
N ASP A 45 1.05 3.51 -0.78
CA ASP A 45 0.08 3.05 -1.79
C ASP A 45 -0.65 4.23 -2.46
N ASN A 46 -0.89 5.33 -1.72
CA ASN A 46 -1.40 6.56 -2.33
C ASN A 46 -0.41 7.20 -3.32
N SER A 47 0.88 7.09 -3.04
CA SER A 47 1.96 7.57 -3.92
C SER A 47 2.11 6.67 -5.15
N VAL A 48 1.97 5.35 -4.99
CA VAL A 48 1.98 4.40 -6.11
C VAL A 48 0.74 4.57 -6.99
N ASP A 49 -0.42 4.92 -6.44
CA ASP A 49 -1.60 5.23 -7.23
C ASP A 49 -1.37 6.45 -8.17
N GLU A 50 -0.52 7.43 -7.79
CA GLU A 50 -0.07 8.49 -8.71
C GLU A 50 0.85 7.95 -9.82
N HIS A 51 1.68 6.95 -9.53
CA HIS A 51 2.51 6.28 -10.54
C HIS A 51 1.65 5.50 -11.54
N LEU A 52 0.67 4.73 -11.05
CA LEU A 52 -0.29 4.00 -11.89
C LEU A 52 -1.11 4.93 -12.78
N ALA A 53 -1.35 6.17 -12.33
CA ALA A 53 -1.98 7.22 -13.13
C ALA A 53 -1.00 7.97 -14.07
N GLY A 54 0.29 7.62 -14.07
CA GLY A 54 1.33 8.19 -14.94
C GLY A 54 1.83 9.56 -14.52
N HIS A 55 1.74 9.90 -13.23
CA HIS A 55 2.07 11.22 -12.71
C HIS A 55 3.37 11.30 -11.91
N THR A 56 3.92 10.17 -11.45
CA THR A 56 5.23 10.12 -10.80
C THR A 56 6.00 8.87 -11.22
N ASP A 57 7.32 8.99 -11.29
CA ASP A 57 8.27 7.89 -11.50
C ASP A 57 9.19 7.68 -10.27
N SER A 58 8.99 8.45 -9.20
CA SER A 58 9.83 8.42 -8.01
C SER A 58 9.02 8.57 -6.71
N ILE A 59 9.38 7.76 -5.72
CA ILE A 59 8.92 7.86 -4.33
C ILE A 59 10.14 7.80 -3.41
N GLU A 60 10.17 8.66 -2.39
CA GLU A 60 11.22 8.68 -1.38
C GLU A 60 10.61 8.44 0.00
N ILE A 61 11.23 7.53 0.77
CA ILE A 61 10.82 7.16 2.12
C ILE A 61 11.99 7.46 3.05
N THR A 62 11.74 8.19 4.14
CA THR A 62 12.77 8.52 5.12
C THR A 62 12.34 8.08 6.52
N LEU A 63 13.16 7.27 7.19
CA LEU A 63 13.07 7.02 8.63
C LEU A 63 13.88 8.09 9.36
N ASN A 64 13.20 8.97 10.09
CA ASN A 64 13.80 10.14 10.71
C ASN A 64 14.37 9.83 12.10
N PRO A 65 15.36 10.62 12.60
CA PRO A 65 15.97 10.41 13.92
C PRO A 65 15.02 10.47 15.12
N ASP A 66 13.85 11.10 14.97
CA ASP A 66 12.84 11.25 16.01
C ASP A 66 11.77 10.14 15.99
N ASN A 67 12.04 9.04 15.28
CA ASN A 67 11.12 7.93 15.00
C ASN A 67 9.86 8.33 14.23
N SER A 68 9.86 9.46 13.53
CA SER A 68 8.88 9.74 12.48
C SER A 68 9.30 9.10 11.15
N LEU A 69 8.34 8.96 10.25
CA LEU A 69 8.56 8.54 8.87
C LEU A 69 8.01 9.59 7.92
N SER A 70 8.70 9.83 6.80
CA SER A 70 8.15 10.62 5.71
C SER A 70 8.13 9.88 4.39
N VAL A 71 7.11 10.17 3.58
CA VAL A 71 6.94 9.68 2.21
C VAL A 71 6.74 10.88 1.29
N ARG A 72 7.61 11.01 0.29
CA ARG A 72 7.51 12.00 -0.78
C ARG A 72 7.19 11.32 -2.09
N ASP A 73 6.16 11.80 -2.78
CA ASP A 73 5.94 11.56 -4.21
C ASP A 73 6.12 12.85 -5.01
N TYR A 74 6.24 12.70 -6.32
CA TYR A 74 6.29 13.81 -7.28
C TYR A 74 5.07 13.80 -8.22
N GLY A 75 3.94 13.30 -7.73
CA GLY A 75 2.68 13.22 -8.46
C GLY A 75 2.01 14.59 -8.63
N ARG A 76 0.69 14.59 -8.82
CA ARG A 76 -0.08 15.83 -9.05
C ARG A 76 -0.18 16.74 -7.82
N GLY A 77 0.07 16.22 -6.63
CA GLY A 77 -0.21 16.88 -5.35
C GLY A 77 -1.70 16.85 -4.99
N ILE A 78 -2.02 16.62 -3.71
CA ILE A 78 -3.39 16.59 -3.19
C ILE A 78 -4.15 17.89 -3.54
N PRO A 79 -5.45 17.82 -3.92
CA PRO A 79 -6.25 19.03 -4.17
C PRO A 79 -6.34 19.96 -2.96
N VAL A 80 -6.05 21.25 -3.18
CA VAL A 80 -6.00 22.29 -2.12
C VAL A 80 -7.25 23.18 -2.08
N GLY A 81 -8.13 23.07 -3.07
CA GLY A 81 -9.35 23.87 -3.17
C GLY A 81 -10.33 23.59 -2.02
N ILE A 82 -11.22 24.55 -1.74
CA ILE A 82 -12.27 24.39 -0.73
C ILE A 82 -13.29 23.35 -1.19
N HIS A 83 -13.58 22.38 -0.33
CA HIS A 83 -14.63 21.40 -0.54
C HIS A 83 -15.99 22.00 -0.21
N GLU A 84 -16.91 22.04 -1.18
CA GLU A 84 -18.19 22.77 -1.06
C GLU A 84 -19.03 22.34 0.16
N GLU A 85 -19.09 21.04 0.45
CA GLU A 85 -19.90 20.50 1.55
C GLU A 85 -19.34 20.85 2.94
N PHE A 86 -18.01 20.83 3.10
CA PHE A 86 -17.37 20.94 4.42
C PHE A 86 -16.82 22.35 4.70
N GLY A 87 -16.69 23.19 3.68
CA GLY A 87 -16.18 24.57 3.83
C GLY A 87 -14.70 24.66 4.22
N ILE A 88 -13.96 23.56 4.15
CA ILE A 88 -12.52 23.45 4.43
C ILE A 88 -11.80 22.93 3.19
N SER A 89 -10.46 22.97 3.16
CA SER A 89 -9.69 22.46 2.02
C SER A 89 -9.94 20.98 1.78
N ALA A 90 -9.96 20.53 0.53
CA ALA A 90 -10.09 19.11 0.20
C ALA A 90 -8.95 18.28 0.82
N ALA A 91 -7.76 18.86 0.97
CA ALA A 91 -6.65 18.27 1.68
C ALA A 91 -6.96 18.00 3.16
N GLU A 92 -7.63 18.93 3.86
CA GLU A 92 -8.07 18.72 5.24
C GLU A 92 -9.21 17.70 5.32
N VAL A 93 -10.13 17.69 4.34
CA VAL A 93 -11.22 16.70 4.28
C VAL A 93 -10.65 15.28 4.26
N ILE A 94 -9.71 14.97 3.37
CA ILE A 94 -9.16 13.61 3.26
C ILE A 94 -8.33 13.19 4.48
N MET A 95 -7.79 14.15 5.23
CA MET A 95 -7.01 13.87 6.44
C MET A 95 -7.88 13.70 7.68
N THR A 96 -9.10 14.24 7.70
CA THR A 96 -9.93 14.32 8.92
C THR A 96 -11.27 13.61 8.83
N LYS A 97 -11.69 13.19 7.62
CA LYS A 97 -12.97 12.50 7.39
C LYS A 97 -12.71 11.08 6.91
N LEU A 98 -13.35 10.12 7.58
CA LEU A 98 -13.44 8.75 7.11
C LEU A 98 -14.34 8.70 5.87
N HIS A 99 -14.02 7.80 4.95
CA HIS A 99 -14.73 7.61 3.68
C HIS A 99 -14.74 8.87 2.80
N ALA A 100 -13.61 9.57 2.76
CA ALA A 100 -13.38 10.70 1.87
C ALA A 100 -12.19 10.42 0.93
N GLY A 101 -12.37 10.69 -0.36
CA GLY A 101 -11.31 10.48 -1.35
C GLY A 101 -11.82 10.51 -2.80
N GLY A 102 -10.89 10.65 -3.74
CA GLY A 102 -11.18 10.63 -5.19
C GLY A 102 -11.22 9.24 -5.82
N LYS A 103 -11.21 8.17 -5.02
CA LYS A 103 -11.09 6.77 -5.46
C LYS A 103 -12.42 6.00 -5.40
N PHE A 104 -13.54 6.71 -5.27
CA PHE A 104 -14.88 6.11 -5.27
C PHE A 104 -15.46 5.92 -6.68
N ASP A 105 -14.83 6.56 -7.67
CA ASP A 105 -15.13 6.40 -9.08
C ASP A 105 -13.84 6.22 -9.89
N ASN A 106 -13.97 5.83 -11.15
CA ASN A 106 -12.83 5.59 -12.04
C ASN A 106 -12.36 6.88 -12.76
N SER A 107 -12.80 8.07 -12.32
CA SER A 107 -12.52 9.32 -13.04
C SER A 107 -11.12 9.88 -12.73
N SER A 108 -10.68 9.74 -11.48
CA SER A 108 -9.39 10.26 -11.01
C SER A 108 -8.27 9.21 -11.06
N TYR A 109 -8.63 7.93 -10.91
CA TYR A 109 -7.74 6.78 -11.00
C TYR A 109 -8.46 5.65 -11.75
N LYS A 110 -7.92 5.18 -12.90
CA LYS A 110 -8.50 4.06 -13.66
C LYS A 110 -8.38 2.74 -12.85
N VAL A 111 -7.25 2.58 -12.17
CA VAL A 111 -6.91 1.46 -11.27
C VAL A 111 -6.21 2.04 -10.05
N SER A 112 -6.63 1.65 -8.86
CA SER A 112 -5.99 2.04 -7.60
C SER A 112 -6.04 0.91 -6.57
N GLY A 113 -5.04 0.85 -5.69
CA GLY A 113 -5.05 -0.03 -4.52
C GLY A 113 -6.02 0.47 -3.44
N GLY A 114 -6.04 1.79 -3.21
CA GLY A 114 -6.93 2.42 -2.25
C GLY A 114 -8.38 2.51 -2.75
N LEU A 115 -9.33 2.02 -1.95
CA LEU A 115 -10.77 2.01 -2.30
C LEU A 115 -11.70 2.50 -1.19
N HIS A 116 -11.25 2.48 0.07
CA HIS A 116 -12.12 2.72 1.23
C HIS A 116 -12.25 4.20 1.62
N GLY A 117 -11.29 5.04 1.20
CA GLY A 117 -11.20 6.45 1.60
C GLY A 117 -10.96 6.64 3.10
N VAL A 118 -10.25 5.72 3.76
CA VAL A 118 -9.95 5.77 5.21
C VAL A 118 -8.46 5.76 5.53
N GLY A 119 -7.61 5.20 4.66
CA GLY A 119 -6.20 4.92 4.93
C GLY A 119 -5.42 6.05 5.59
N VAL A 120 -5.18 7.12 4.84
CA VAL A 120 -4.37 8.26 5.31
C VAL A 120 -5.01 8.97 6.52
N SER A 121 -6.34 9.04 6.59
CA SER A 121 -7.04 9.60 7.75
C SER A 121 -6.90 8.73 9.01
N ALA A 122 -6.80 7.40 8.84
CA ALA A 122 -6.52 6.48 9.93
C ALA A 122 -5.08 6.63 10.42
N VAL A 123 -4.10 6.79 9.51
CA VAL A 123 -2.71 7.12 9.86
C VAL A 123 -2.64 8.43 10.64
N ASN A 124 -3.33 9.48 10.17
CA ASN A 124 -3.40 10.77 10.87
C ASN A 124 -3.99 10.60 12.28
N ALA A 125 -5.05 9.81 12.42
CA ALA A 125 -5.69 9.54 13.71
C ALA A 125 -4.74 8.87 14.71
N VAL A 126 -3.95 7.88 14.29
CA VAL A 126 -3.06 7.09 15.18
C VAL A 126 -1.65 7.68 15.32
N SER A 127 -1.41 8.87 14.76
CA SER A 127 -0.15 9.58 14.89
C SER A 127 -0.18 10.53 16.09
N GLU A 128 0.95 10.67 16.78
CA GLU A 128 1.20 11.77 17.72
C GLU A 128 1.00 13.08 16.96
N TRP A 129 1.70 13.20 15.83
CA TRP A 129 1.52 14.28 14.87
C TRP A 129 1.66 13.79 13.42
N MET A 130 1.03 14.51 12.51
CA MET A 130 1.21 14.36 11.07
C MET A 130 1.40 15.74 10.42
N GLU A 131 2.30 15.82 9.45
CA GLU A 131 2.53 16.99 8.62
C GLU A 131 2.31 16.63 7.15
N MET A 132 1.55 17.48 6.47
CA MET A 132 1.27 17.37 5.05
C MET A 132 1.82 18.61 4.35
N THR A 133 2.73 18.40 3.41
CA THR A 133 3.26 19.44 2.51
C THR A 133 2.89 19.10 1.07
N ILE A 134 2.20 20.01 0.39
CA ILE A 134 1.72 19.82 -0.98
C ILE A 134 2.41 20.83 -1.89
N HIS A 135 3.00 20.34 -2.98
CA HIS A 135 3.54 21.17 -4.05
C HIS A 135 2.55 21.09 -5.21
N ARG A 136 1.91 22.22 -5.55
CA ARG A 136 0.88 22.26 -6.58
C ARG A 136 0.72 23.68 -7.13
N ASP A 137 0.56 23.79 -8.44
CA ASP A 137 0.30 25.06 -9.14
C ASP A 137 1.32 26.18 -8.80
N GLY A 138 2.58 25.80 -8.56
CA GLY A 138 3.69 26.71 -8.24
C GLY A 138 3.73 27.19 -6.78
N VAL A 139 2.90 26.62 -5.90
CA VAL A 139 2.77 27.01 -4.49
C VAL A 139 3.02 25.80 -3.58
N ILE A 140 3.69 26.06 -2.46
CA ILE A 140 3.87 25.08 -1.37
C ILE A 140 2.80 25.34 -0.31
N TYR A 141 1.99 24.33 -0.03
CA TYR A 141 0.99 24.34 1.04
C TYR A 141 1.44 23.44 2.18
N PHE A 142 1.09 23.82 3.41
CA PHE A 142 1.42 23.05 4.60
C PHE A 142 0.24 23.00 5.58
N GLN A 143 0.04 21.83 6.19
CA GLN A 143 -0.87 21.65 7.31
C GLN A 143 -0.31 20.62 8.30
N ARG A 144 -0.43 20.94 9.60
CA ARG A 144 -0.03 20.06 10.71
C ARG A 144 -1.26 19.59 11.46
N TYR A 145 -1.18 18.35 11.93
CA TYR A 145 -2.18 17.67 12.75
C TYR A 145 -1.54 17.11 14.01
N GLU A 146 -2.30 17.08 15.10
CA GLU A 146 -1.95 16.43 16.36
C GLU A 146 -3.08 15.46 16.70
N ALA A 147 -2.78 14.16 16.85
CA ALA A 147 -3.79 13.13 17.11
C ALA A 147 -5.01 13.18 16.15
N GLY A 148 -4.77 13.45 14.86
CA GLY A 148 -5.82 13.57 13.84
C GLY A 148 -6.53 14.93 13.76
N VAL A 149 -6.21 15.88 14.66
CA VAL A 149 -6.87 17.19 14.73
C VAL A 149 -5.99 18.24 14.04
N PRO A 150 -6.50 19.02 13.07
CA PRO A 150 -5.74 20.08 12.43
C PRO A 150 -5.36 21.16 13.45
N VAL A 151 -4.07 21.51 13.51
CA VAL A 151 -3.55 22.57 14.39
C VAL A 151 -3.93 23.95 13.84
N GLU A 152 -3.85 24.09 12.52
CA GLU A 152 -4.23 25.29 11.77
C GLU A 152 -4.85 24.87 10.43
N ALA A 153 -5.52 25.81 9.77
CA ALA A 153 -5.97 25.63 8.38
C ALA A 153 -4.78 25.49 7.42
N LEU A 154 -5.00 24.83 6.28
CA LEU A 154 -4.01 24.71 5.20
C LEU A 154 -3.49 26.11 4.80
N LYS A 155 -2.17 26.30 4.87
CA LYS A 155 -1.52 27.60 4.60
C LYS A 155 -0.51 27.50 3.47
N GLU A 156 -0.41 28.58 2.71
CA GLU A 156 0.68 28.78 1.74
C GLU A 156 1.96 29.15 2.50
N ILE A 157 3.05 28.41 2.27
CA ILE A 157 4.34 28.61 2.95
C ILE A 157 5.48 28.97 2.00
N GLY A 158 5.26 28.91 0.67
CA GLY A 158 6.30 29.22 -0.30
C GLY A 158 5.88 28.99 -1.74
N LYS A 159 6.85 29.05 -2.64
CA LYS A 159 6.72 28.73 -4.07
C LYS A 159 7.50 27.47 -4.39
N CYS A 160 7.03 26.70 -5.37
CA CYS A 160 7.71 25.50 -5.87
C CYS A 160 7.82 25.54 -7.40
N GLU A 161 8.75 24.74 -7.94
CA GLU A 161 8.88 24.49 -9.38
C GLU A 161 8.44 23.05 -9.75
N ASP A 162 8.27 22.20 -8.74
CA ASP A 162 7.84 20.81 -8.83
C ASP A 162 6.38 20.64 -8.35
N THR A 163 5.90 19.39 -8.45
CA THR A 163 4.60 18.94 -7.92
C THR A 163 4.80 17.74 -7.01
N GLY A 164 3.81 17.44 -6.18
CA GLY A 164 3.78 16.22 -5.38
C GLY A 164 3.31 16.44 -3.96
N THR A 165 3.35 15.37 -3.18
CA THR A 165 2.93 15.37 -1.78
C THR A 165 4.05 14.81 -0.91
N LEU A 166 4.32 15.48 0.21
CA LEU A 166 5.12 14.95 1.31
C LEU A 166 4.22 14.76 2.53
N ILE A 167 4.10 13.54 3.00
CA ILE A 167 3.46 13.21 4.27
C ILE A 167 4.54 12.77 5.25
N ALA A 168 4.65 13.44 6.39
CA ALA A 168 5.48 13.01 7.50
C ALA A 168 4.58 12.71 8.70
N PHE A 169 4.81 11.61 9.40
CA PHE A 169 4.02 11.28 10.58
C PHE A 169 4.88 10.60 11.65
N LYS A 170 4.52 10.86 12.90
CA LYS A 170 5.12 10.20 14.07
C LYS A 170 4.06 9.36 14.77
N PRO A 171 4.24 8.04 14.91
CA PRO A 171 3.27 7.17 15.57
C PRO A 171 2.98 7.58 17.02
N ASP A 172 1.74 7.44 17.47
CA ASP A 172 1.34 7.71 18.85
C ASP A 172 1.67 6.53 19.78
N LEU A 173 2.65 6.68 20.67
CA LEU A 173 3.08 5.63 21.60
C LEU A 173 2.07 5.34 22.73
N SER A 174 0.96 6.08 22.81
CA SER A 174 -0.19 5.68 23.64
C SER A 174 -1.08 4.64 22.95
N ILE A 175 -0.91 4.44 21.64
CA ILE A 175 -1.61 3.46 20.81
C ILE A 175 -0.70 2.26 20.50
N PHE A 176 0.53 2.52 20.06
CA PHE A 176 1.53 1.49 19.75
C PHE A 176 2.42 1.21 20.98
N THR A 177 2.49 -0.03 21.45
CA THR A 177 3.11 -0.33 22.77
C THR A 177 4.25 -1.35 22.77
N ASP A 178 4.20 -2.44 21.99
CA ASP A 178 5.19 -3.53 22.12
C ASP A 178 6.30 -3.41 21.07
N ILE A 179 5.93 -3.13 19.81
CA ILE A 179 6.85 -2.71 18.75
C ILE A 179 6.54 -1.26 18.40
N VAL A 180 7.52 -0.39 18.62
CA VAL A 180 7.37 1.08 18.55
C VAL A 180 8.37 1.75 17.61
N GLU A 181 9.21 0.96 16.96
CA GLU A 181 10.19 1.44 15.98
C GLU A 181 9.93 0.78 14.62
N PHE A 182 10.15 1.55 13.56
CA PHE A 182 10.11 1.01 12.20
C PHE A 182 11.33 0.12 11.94
N ASP A 183 11.11 -1.05 11.35
CA ASP A 183 12.15 -1.97 10.93
C ASP A 183 12.56 -1.65 9.49
N PHE A 184 13.83 -1.27 9.27
CA PHE A 184 14.31 -0.89 7.95
C PHE A 184 14.25 -2.04 6.95
N GLU A 185 14.60 -3.27 7.36
CA GLU A 185 14.67 -4.42 6.47
C GLU A 185 13.28 -4.89 6.05
N GLU A 186 12.30 -4.81 6.94
CA GLU A 186 10.89 -5.06 6.61
C GLU A 186 10.38 -4.04 5.59
N VAL A 187 10.71 -2.76 5.79
CA VAL A 187 10.30 -1.70 4.87
C VAL A 187 11.00 -1.86 3.52
N ASP A 188 12.32 -2.01 3.50
CA ASP A 188 13.16 -2.24 2.30
C ASP A 188 12.65 -3.43 1.48
N THR A 189 12.45 -4.57 2.14
CA THR A 189 11.91 -5.77 1.48
C THR A 189 10.60 -5.43 0.78
N ARG A 190 9.65 -4.80 1.49
CA ARG A 190 8.31 -4.53 0.96
C ARG A 190 8.32 -3.49 -0.15
N VAL A 191 9.13 -2.43 -0.05
CA VAL A 191 9.24 -1.43 -1.12
C VAL A 191 9.94 -1.99 -2.36
N GLY A 192 10.88 -2.92 -2.19
CA GLY A 192 11.43 -3.71 -3.27
C GLY A 192 10.35 -4.49 -4.01
N GLU A 193 9.46 -5.21 -3.30
CA GLU A 193 8.31 -5.88 -3.91
C GLU A 193 7.42 -4.90 -4.69
N THR A 194 7.13 -3.74 -4.11
CA THR A 194 6.30 -2.71 -4.75
C THR A 194 6.95 -2.19 -6.03
N ALA A 195 8.26 -1.95 -6.05
CA ALA A 195 8.98 -1.51 -7.25
C ALA A 195 8.94 -2.59 -8.36
N PHE A 196 9.03 -3.88 -8.02
CA PHE A 196 8.87 -4.95 -9.01
C PHE A 196 7.48 -5.01 -9.64
N LEU A 197 6.45 -4.73 -8.84
CA LEU A 197 5.05 -4.71 -9.31
C LEU A 197 4.76 -3.50 -10.21
N ASN A 198 5.59 -2.46 -10.13
CA ASN A 198 5.42 -1.18 -10.81
C ASN A 198 6.68 -0.87 -11.62
N ALA A 199 6.86 -1.59 -12.73
CA ALA A 199 8.05 -1.45 -13.57
C ALA A 199 8.28 0.02 -13.98
N GLY A 200 9.51 0.51 -13.78
CA GLY A 200 9.90 1.91 -14.02
C GLY A 200 9.63 2.86 -12.86
N LEU A 201 9.01 2.43 -11.75
CA LEU A 201 8.90 3.21 -10.53
C LEU A 201 10.17 3.09 -9.69
N LYS A 202 10.84 4.22 -9.44
CA LYS A 202 11.94 4.29 -8.48
C LYS A 202 11.38 4.48 -7.07
N ILE A 203 11.76 3.62 -6.13
CA ILE A 203 11.48 3.80 -4.71
C ILE A 203 12.80 3.82 -3.95
N ALA A 204 13.10 4.95 -3.31
CA ALA A 204 14.28 5.12 -2.47
C ALA A 204 13.88 5.13 -1.00
N ILE A 205 14.61 4.40 -0.16
CA ILE A 205 14.46 4.42 1.30
C ILE A 205 15.78 4.86 1.94
N VAL A 206 15.68 5.77 2.91
CA VAL A 206 16.82 6.21 3.72
C VAL A 206 16.49 6.16 5.20
N ASP A 207 17.39 5.56 5.98
CA ASP A 207 17.36 5.58 7.45
C ASP A 207 18.39 6.58 7.98
N LEU A 208 17.89 7.61 8.65
CA LEU A 208 18.69 8.69 9.23
C LEU A 208 18.86 8.53 10.76
N ARG A 209 18.39 7.44 11.36
CA ARG A 209 18.47 7.23 12.83
C ARG A 209 19.89 6.97 13.33
N SER A 210 20.77 6.46 12.47
CA SER A 210 22.20 6.26 12.76
C SER A 210 23.09 7.40 12.27
N SER A 211 24.33 7.44 12.76
CA SER A 211 25.32 8.45 12.33
C SER A 211 25.74 8.33 10.87
N GLU A 212 25.67 7.13 10.32
CA GLU A 212 25.80 6.86 8.89
C GLU A 212 24.41 6.52 8.35
N ALA A 213 23.98 7.20 7.29
CA ALA A 213 22.68 6.93 6.70
C ALA A 213 22.69 5.55 6.01
N HIS A 214 21.69 4.72 6.30
CA HIS A 214 21.45 3.51 5.52
C HIS A 214 20.55 3.88 4.35
N THR A 215 20.96 3.61 3.12
CA THR A 215 20.15 3.91 1.93
C THR A 215 20.01 2.69 1.04
N SER A 216 18.82 2.51 0.47
CA SER A 216 18.53 1.53 -0.55
C SER A 216 17.66 2.16 -1.64
N GLU A 217 17.87 1.76 -2.88
CA GLU A 217 17.11 2.21 -4.03
C GLU A 217 16.66 1.01 -4.85
N HIS A 218 15.37 1.00 -5.20
CA HIS A 218 14.77 -0.02 -6.04
C HIS A 218 14.22 0.62 -7.32
N LEU A 219 14.70 0.13 -8.45
CA LEU A 219 14.20 0.46 -9.78
C LEU A 219 14.35 -0.78 -10.64
N TYR A 220 13.21 -1.33 -11.08
CA TYR A 220 13.15 -2.56 -11.85
C TYR A 220 12.35 -2.34 -13.12
N GLU A 221 12.81 -2.90 -14.24
CA GLU A 221 12.21 -2.72 -15.56
C GLU A 221 11.54 -4.02 -16.05
N GLY A 222 11.95 -5.18 -15.52
CA GLY A 222 11.47 -6.49 -15.95
C GLY A 222 10.20 -6.98 -15.26
N GLY A 223 9.61 -6.15 -14.38
CA GLY A 223 8.32 -6.41 -13.74
C GLY A 223 8.26 -7.74 -12.99
N LEU A 224 7.13 -8.45 -13.11
CA LEU A 224 6.93 -9.75 -12.43
C LEU A 224 7.94 -10.82 -12.83
N SER A 225 8.47 -10.77 -14.06
CA SER A 225 9.45 -11.75 -14.54
C SER A 225 10.77 -11.62 -13.78
N GLU A 226 11.22 -10.38 -13.61
CA GLU A 226 12.42 -10.06 -12.81
C GLU A 226 12.18 -10.41 -11.34
N TYR A 227 10.99 -10.14 -10.82
CA TYR A 227 10.63 -10.47 -9.45
C TYR A 227 10.70 -11.98 -9.17
N VAL A 228 10.11 -12.81 -10.03
CA VAL A 228 10.17 -14.27 -9.88
C VAL A 228 11.60 -14.79 -9.97
N SER A 229 12.42 -14.18 -10.84
CA SER A 229 13.84 -14.52 -10.96
C SER A 229 14.59 -14.22 -9.65
N GLN A 230 14.33 -13.05 -9.03
CA GLN A 230 14.91 -12.68 -7.75
C GLN A 230 14.47 -13.62 -6.62
N LEU A 231 13.19 -14.00 -6.57
CA LEU A 231 12.68 -14.97 -5.57
C LEU A 231 13.37 -16.34 -5.66
N ASN A 232 13.83 -16.72 -6.85
CA ASN A 232 14.54 -17.96 -7.09
C ASN A 232 16.06 -17.82 -7.09
N GLU A 233 16.64 -16.65 -6.75
CA GLU A 233 18.10 -16.40 -6.84
C GLU A 233 18.95 -17.43 -6.08
N ARG A 234 18.40 -18.01 -4.99
CA ARG A 234 19.06 -18.99 -4.12
C ARG A 234 18.56 -20.42 -4.31
N ARG A 235 17.75 -20.67 -5.34
CA ARG A 235 17.13 -21.98 -5.62
C ARG A 235 17.67 -22.56 -6.92
N GLU A 236 17.62 -23.88 -7.07
CA GLU A 236 17.94 -24.51 -8.33
C GLU A 236 16.68 -24.49 -9.21
N VAL A 237 16.67 -23.66 -10.25
CA VAL A 237 15.54 -23.56 -11.18
C VAL A 237 15.49 -24.75 -12.12
N LEU A 238 14.29 -25.29 -12.38
CA LEU A 238 14.11 -26.44 -13.27
C LEU A 238 14.12 -26.06 -14.75
N HIS A 239 13.91 -24.77 -15.04
CA HIS A 239 13.98 -24.20 -16.38
C HIS A 239 14.42 -22.74 -16.28
N GLU A 240 15.22 -22.30 -17.26
CA GLU A 240 15.85 -20.96 -17.25
C GLU A 240 14.82 -19.83 -17.42
N GLU A 241 13.89 -19.97 -18.36
CA GLU A 241 12.94 -18.91 -18.69
C GLU A 241 11.79 -18.83 -17.68
N VAL A 242 11.54 -17.64 -17.11
CA VAL A 242 10.32 -17.36 -16.33
C VAL A 242 9.13 -17.33 -17.28
N ILE A 243 8.09 -18.10 -16.96
CA ILE A 243 6.87 -18.13 -17.76
C ILE A 243 6.05 -16.90 -17.38
N THR A 244 5.77 -16.05 -18.37
CA THR A 244 4.94 -14.86 -18.23
C THR A 244 3.64 -15.02 -19.00
N ILE A 245 2.53 -14.62 -18.38
CA ILE A 245 1.19 -14.67 -18.96
C ILE A 245 0.53 -13.33 -18.67
N LYS A 246 0.05 -12.67 -19.73
CA LYS A 246 -0.80 -11.47 -19.65
C LYS A 246 -2.10 -11.73 -20.40
N GLY A 247 -3.21 -11.24 -19.86
CA GLY A 247 -4.49 -11.29 -20.52
C GLY A 247 -5.48 -10.32 -19.90
N GLU A 248 -6.41 -9.83 -20.71
CA GLU A 248 -7.47 -8.92 -20.30
C GLU A 248 -8.83 -9.51 -20.69
N LYS A 249 -9.86 -9.18 -19.92
CA LYS A 249 -11.23 -9.58 -20.24
C LYS A 249 -12.24 -8.57 -19.73
N GLU A 250 -13.08 -8.11 -20.63
CA GLU A 250 -14.28 -7.35 -20.28
C GLU A 250 -15.30 -8.25 -19.56
N ILE A 251 -15.73 -7.83 -18.37
CA ILE A 251 -16.84 -8.43 -17.63
C ILE A 251 -17.93 -7.38 -17.37
N GLU A 252 -19.07 -7.78 -16.79
CA GLU A 252 -20.18 -6.86 -16.50
C GLU A 252 -19.79 -5.65 -15.63
N LYS A 253 -18.71 -5.76 -14.86
CA LYS A 253 -18.20 -4.73 -13.95
C LYS A 253 -17.02 -3.92 -14.51
N GLY A 254 -16.65 -4.14 -15.77
CA GLY A 254 -15.52 -3.48 -16.43
C GLY A 254 -14.44 -4.46 -16.88
N GLU A 255 -13.34 -3.91 -17.36
CA GLU A 255 -12.14 -4.63 -17.78
C GLU A 255 -11.40 -5.23 -16.57
N VAL A 256 -11.03 -6.50 -16.67
CA VAL A 256 -10.14 -7.16 -15.69
C VAL A 256 -8.88 -7.62 -16.41
N GLU A 257 -7.74 -7.08 -15.97
CA GLU A 257 -6.42 -7.47 -16.42
C GLU A 257 -5.80 -8.49 -15.46
N VAL A 258 -5.08 -9.46 -16.02
CA VAL A 258 -4.33 -10.47 -15.27
C VAL A 258 -2.91 -10.52 -15.83
N GLU A 259 -1.94 -10.34 -14.95
CA GLU A 259 -0.53 -10.57 -15.20
C GLU A 259 0.00 -11.62 -14.21
N LEU A 260 0.75 -12.59 -14.72
CA LEU A 260 1.28 -13.71 -13.96
C LEU A 260 2.72 -14.00 -14.43
N ALA A 261 3.62 -14.20 -13.48
CA ALA A 261 4.92 -14.78 -13.72
C ALA A 261 5.09 -16.02 -12.81
N LEU A 262 5.66 -17.10 -13.36
CA LEU A 262 5.86 -18.35 -12.62
C LEU A 262 7.10 -19.09 -13.11
N GLN A 263 7.77 -19.77 -12.19
CA GLN A 263 8.95 -20.58 -12.47
C GLN A 263 9.05 -21.70 -11.44
N TRP A 264 9.34 -22.91 -11.90
CA TRP A 264 9.56 -24.06 -11.04
C TRP A 264 11.01 -24.14 -10.57
N SER A 265 11.20 -24.55 -9.31
CA SER A 265 12.49 -24.82 -8.69
C SER A 265 12.50 -26.21 -8.06
N ASP A 266 13.64 -26.60 -7.50
CA ASP A 266 13.83 -27.81 -6.71
C ASP A 266 13.10 -27.80 -5.35
N ALA A 267 12.46 -26.69 -4.97
CA ALA A 267 11.71 -26.57 -3.73
C ALA A 267 10.46 -27.47 -3.73
N PHE A 268 10.25 -28.20 -2.62
CA PHE A 268 9.03 -28.98 -2.36
C PHE A 268 7.88 -28.15 -1.77
N SER A 269 8.13 -26.88 -1.44
CA SER A 269 7.12 -25.96 -0.92
C SER A 269 6.60 -25.03 -2.00
N GLU A 270 5.29 -24.83 -2.02
CA GLU A 270 4.64 -23.84 -2.87
C GLU A 270 4.90 -22.41 -2.32
N SER A 271 5.16 -21.46 -3.22
CA SER A 271 5.19 -20.04 -2.89
C SER A 271 4.41 -19.26 -3.94
N ILE A 272 3.17 -18.90 -3.61
CA ILE A 272 2.33 -18.03 -4.44
C ILE A 272 2.20 -16.68 -3.75
N ARG A 273 2.52 -15.61 -4.48
CA ARG A 273 2.31 -14.23 -4.04
C ARG A 273 1.18 -13.61 -4.85
N CYS A 274 0.10 -13.26 -4.15
CA CYS A 274 -1.14 -12.79 -4.74
C CYS A 274 -1.29 -11.27 -4.56
N TYR A 275 -1.69 -10.58 -5.62
CA TYR A 275 -1.89 -9.15 -5.62
C TYR A 275 -3.16 -8.76 -6.38
N THR A 276 -3.86 -7.74 -5.88
CA THR A 276 -4.98 -7.09 -6.56
C THR A 276 -4.72 -5.59 -6.52
N ASN A 277 -4.59 -4.96 -7.68
CA ASN A 277 -4.21 -3.54 -7.81
C ASN A 277 -3.06 -3.20 -6.86
N ILE A 278 -1.89 -3.84 -7.04
CA ILE A 278 -0.65 -3.73 -6.22
C ILE A 278 -0.75 -4.18 -4.74
N ILE A 279 -1.95 -4.28 -4.17
CA ILE A 279 -2.16 -4.69 -2.77
C ILE A 279 -1.97 -6.19 -2.62
N ARG A 280 -1.12 -6.59 -1.65
CA ARG A 280 -0.84 -7.99 -1.38
C ARG A 280 -1.99 -8.67 -0.64
N ASN A 281 -2.52 -9.74 -1.22
CA ASN A 281 -3.54 -10.58 -0.59
C ASN A 281 -2.86 -11.79 0.08
N LYS A 282 -2.50 -11.66 1.37
CA LYS A 282 -1.79 -12.73 2.12
C LYS A 282 -2.57 -14.05 2.16
N ASP A 283 -3.89 -13.99 2.25
CA ASP A 283 -4.78 -15.15 2.28
C ASP A 283 -5.24 -15.60 0.88
N GLY A 284 -4.73 -14.98 -0.17
CA GLY A 284 -5.13 -15.23 -1.56
C GLY A 284 -6.55 -14.72 -1.85
N GLY A 285 -7.35 -15.55 -2.51
CA GLY A 285 -8.73 -15.20 -2.89
C GLY A 285 -9.16 -15.87 -4.19
N THR A 286 -10.10 -15.23 -4.89
CA THR A 286 -10.67 -15.73 -6.15
C THR A 286 -9.64 -15.88 -7.26
N HIS A 287 -8.66 -14.98 -7.33
CA HIS A 287 -7.53 -15.01 -8.26
C HIS A 287 -6.62 -16.22 -8.00
N MET A 288 -6.26 -16.50 -6.73
CA MET A 288 -5.48 -17.69 -6.36
C MET A 288 -6.22 -18.99 -6.70
N SER A 289 -7.51 -19.07 -6.37
CA SER A 289 -8.35 -20.22 -6.70
C SER A 289 -8.44 -20.44 -8.21
N GLY A 290 -8.60 -19.35 -8.98
CA GLY A 290 -8.58 -19.37 -10.44
C GLY A 290 -7.26 -19.89 -11.01
N LEU A 291 -6.13 -19.38 -10.51
CA LEU A 291 -4.78 -19.84 -10.89
C LEU A 291 -4.61 -21.34 -10.65
N ARG A 292 -4.85 -21.81 -9.42
CA ARG A 292 -4.69 -23.23 -9.06
C ARG A 292 -5.56 -24.15 -9.93
N THR A 293 -6.81 -23.76 -10.16
CA THR A 293 -7.75 -24.53 -11.00
C THR A 293 -7.27 -24.60 -12.44
N ALA A 294 -6.84 -23.46 -13.01
CA ALA A 294 -6.38 -23.37 -14.38
C ALA A 294 -5.07 -24.15 -14.60
N LEU A 295 -4.11 -24.03 -13.67
CA LEU A 295 -2.83 -24.72 -13.74
C LEU A 295 -3.00 -26.23 -13.65
N THR A 296 -3.71 -26.72 -12.64
CA THR A 296 -3.99 -28.15 -12.43
C THR A 296 -4.66 -28.76 -13.67
N SER A 297 -5.66 -28.07 -14.22
CA SER A 297 -6.39 -28.52 -15.41
C SER A 297 -5.50 -28.56 -16.66
N SER A 298 -4.67 -27.53 -16.84
CA SER A 298 -3.79 -27.40 -18.00
C SER A 298 -2.68 -28.45 -18.01
N VAL A 299 -2.04 -28.67 -16.86
CA VAL A 299 -0.98 -29.68 -16.69
C VAL A 299 -1.53 -31.09 -16.94
N ASN A 300 -2.68 -31.43 -16.34
CA ASN A 300 -3.33 -32.72 -16.56
C ASN A 300 -3.72 -32.94 -18.03
N LEU A 301 -4.30 -31.93 -18.68
CA LEU A 301 -4.67 -32.00 -20.09
C LEU A 301 -3.43 -32.27 -20.96
N TYR A 302 -2.32 -31.57 -20.70
CA TYR A 302 -1.06 -31.76 -21.40
C TYR A 302 -0.49 -33.16 -21.17
N ALA A 303 -0.39 -33.60 -19.91
CA ALA A 303 0.16 -34.89 -19.53
C ALA A 303 -0.64 -36.06 -20.14
N LYS A 304 -1.98 -35.97 -20.14
CA LYS A 304 -2.86 -36.94 -20.80
C LYS A 304 -2.65 -36.96 -22.32
N LYS A 305 -2.60 -35.78 -22.97
CA LYS A 305 -2.37 -35.66 -24.42
C LYS A 305 -1.02 -36.25 -24.84
N LYS A 306 0.01 -36.07 -24.01
CA LYS A 306 1.37 -36.58 -24.24
C LYS A 306 1.60 -37.99 -23.72
N LYS A 307 0.59 -38.63 -23.12
CA LYS A 307 0.67 -39.98 -22.51
C LYS A 307 1.79 -40.09 -21.46
N LEU A 308 1.98 -39.03 -20.68
CA LEU A 308 2.96 -38.99 -19.58
C LEU A 308 2.41 -39.61 -18.29
N LEU A 309 1.07 -39.64 -18.13
CA LEU A 309 0.41 -40.25 -16.98
C LEU A 309 0.38 -41.77 -17.12
N LYS A 310 0.89 -42.47 -16.09
CA LYS A 310 0.83 -43.93 -15.96
C LYS A 310 -0.29 -44.41 -15.02
N GLY A 311 -1.03 -43.48 -14.40
CA GLY A 311 -2.06 -43.74 -13.41
C GLY A 311 -3.15 -42.67 -13.42
N ASP A 312 -3.66 -42.32 -12.24
CA ASP A 312 -4.69 -41.30 -12.06
C ASP A 312 -4.21 -39.90 -12.45
N ALA A 313 -5.15 -38.96 -12.52
CA ALA A 313 -4.85 -37.54 -12.73
C ALA A 313 -4.01 -36.99 -11.57
N LEU A 314 -3.13 -36.03 -11.87
CA LEU A 314 -2.39 -35.28 -10.87
C LEU A 314 -3.37 -34.39 -10.07
N SER A 315 -3.14 -34.30 -8.77
CA SER A 315 -3.82 -33.33 -7.90
C SER A 315 -3.23 -31.92 -8.11
N GLY A 316 -3.81 -30.91 -7.45
CA GLY A 316 -3.23 -29.56 -7.45
C GLY A 316 -2.00 -29.43 -6.55
N ASP A 317 -1.78 -30.40 -5.66
CA ASP A 317 -0.64 -30.42 -4.74
C ASP A 317 0.60 -31.12 -5.36
N ASP A 318 0.42 -31.85 -6.48
CA ASP A 318 1.47 -32.55 -7.23
C ASP A 318 2.16 -31.64 -8.27
#